data_AF-A0A443RSI6-F1
#
_entry.id   AF-A0A443RSI6-F1
#
_cell.length_a   1.000
_cell.length_b   1.000
_cell.length_c   1.000
_cell.angle_alpha   90.00
_cell.angle_beta   90.00
_cell.angle_gamma   90.00
#
_symmetry.space_group_name_H-M   'P 1'
#
loop_
_entity.id
_entity.type
_entity.pdbx_description
1 polymer ?
#
loop_
_entity_poly.entity_id
_entity_poly.type
_entity_poly.pdbx_seq_one_letter_code
_entity_poly.pdbx_strand_id
1 'polypeptide(L)'
;MKAVEMDKQVREVFQNAQKIAKIPKCIRSLIKLYEEKEASFFEEFYRCVKLTLQSDCDIKCLIEFIVKFLTAILKGDGKLNESVDEANRSGCDDIGVELFGQESFDCRVVLSQSQSLVDEILKNIILPYLNSVIVHVRSNSCYFVKTLFLEIDDVDNQIYNELKKRLLERISDKNATVRAMAAAALHRFQDVDDEKDVVTSAYRFHLKNDPV
;
A
#
# COMPACT_ATOMS: atom_id res chain seq x y z
N MET A 1 10.96 -23.54 14.94
CA MET A 1 12.01 -22.58 15.37
C MET A 1 12.20 -21.45 14.36
N LYS A 2 12.33 -21.71 13.05
CA LYS A 2 12.50 -20.64 12.03
C LYS A 2 11.34 -19.64 11.94
N ALA A 3 10.08 -20.12 11.89
CA ALA A 3 8.90 -19.24 11.84
C ALA A 3 8.83 -18.25 13.02
N VAL A 4 9.10 -18.71 14.25
CA VAL A 4 9.09 -17.85 15.45
C VAL A 4 10.18 -16.76 15.39
N GLU A 5 11.32 -17.05 14.77
CA GLU A 5 12.39 -16.07 14.59
C GLU A 5 12.01 -15.02 13.52
N MET A 6 11.42 -15.46 12.40
CA MET A 6 10.88 -14.57 11.37
C MET A 6 9.85 -13.61 11.96
N ASP A 7 8.90 -14.12 12.76
CA ASP A 7 7.86 -13.30 13.37
C ASP A 7 8.46 -12.18 14.24
N LYS A 8 9.51 -12.51 14.99
CA LYS A 8 10.22 -11.57 15.85
C LYS A 8 10.93 -10.50 15.03
N GLN A 9 11.56 -10.89 13.92
CA GLN A 9 12.28 -9.97 13.04
C GLN A 9 11.33 -8.96 12.37
N VAL A 10 10.18 -9.40 11.85
CA VAL A 10 9.18 -8.51 11.25
C VAL A 10 8.68 -7.50 12.29
N ARG A 11 8.37 -7.93 13.52
CA ARG A 11 7.95 -7.03 14.60
C ARG A 11 9.01 -6.00 14.96
N GLU A 12 10.27 -6.43 15.06
CA GLU A 12 11.38 -5.54 15.39
C GLU A 12 11.56 -4.46 14.30
N VAL A 13 11.38 -4.82 13.02
CA VAL A 13 11.41 -3.85 11.93
C VAL A 13 10.30 -2.82 12.09
N PHE A 14 9.06 -3.22 12.39
CA PHE A 14 7.95 -2.29 12.63
C PHE A 14 8.18 -1.39 13.84
N GLN A 15 8.70 -1.93 14.95
CA GLN A 15 9.04 -1.13 16.13
C GLN A 15 10.12 -0.08 15.83
N ASN A 16 11.13 -0.45 15.03
CA ASN A 16 12.17 0.48 14.60
C ASN A 16 11.64 1.52 13.61
N ALA A 17 10.69 1.16 12.75
CA ALA A 17 10.07 2.05 11.76
C ALA A 17 9.21 3.16 12.37
N GLN A 18 8.81 3.04 13.65
CA GLN A 18 8.19 4.15 14.40
C GLN A 18 9.10 5.39 14.48
N LYS A 19 10.42 5.22 14.27
CA LYS A 19 11.40 6.32 14.26
C LYS A 19 11.76 6.67 12.81
N ILE A 20 11.34 7.86 12.36
CA ILE A 20 11.52 8.35 10.97
C ILE A 20 12.95 8.12 10.42
N ALA A 21 13.97 8.45 11.22
CA ALA A 21 15.37 8.33 10.82
C ALA A 21 15.80 6.90 10.39
N LYS A 22 15.06 5.87 10.80
CA LYS A 22 15.37 4.47 10.50
C LYS A 22 14.59 3.90 9.32
N ILE A 23 13.62 4.63 8.74
CA ILE A 23 12.73 4.10 7.69
C ILE A 23 13.50 3.46 6.52
N PRO A 24 14.51 4.09 5.90
CA PRO A 24 15.23 3.48 4.77
C PRO A 24 15.93 2.16 5.14
N LYS A 25 16.48 2.07 6.35
CA LYS A 25 17.11 0.83 6.85
C LYS A 25 16.05 -0.25 7.12
N CYS A 26 14.90 0.13 7.66
CA CYS A 26 13.79 -0.79 7.93
C CYS A 26 13.21 -1.35 6.64
N ILE A 27 13.05 -0.53 5.60
CA ILE A 27 12.56 -0.97 4.28
C ILE A 27 13.50 -2.03 3.70
N ARG A 28 14.81 -1.75 3.65
CA ARG A 28 15.80 -2.75 3.16
C ARG A 28 15.78 -4.04 3.96
N SER A 29 15.61 -3.95 5.28
CA SER A 29 15.50 -5.13 6.13
C SER A 29 14.23 -5.92 5.80
N LEU A 30 13.10 -5.25 5.60
CA LEU A 30 11.83 -5.90 5.30
C LEU A 30 11.80 -6.54 3.91
N ILE A 31 12.43 -5.90 2.92
CA ILE A 31 12.60 -6.46 1.56
C ILE A 31 13.37 -7.79 1.61
N LYS A 32 14.47 -7.86 2.37
CA LYS A 32 15.21 -9.12 2.54
C LYS A 32 14.34 -10.24 3.12
N LEU A 33 13.54 -9.93 4.13
CA LEU A 33 12.62 -10.90 4.73
C LEU A 33 11.50 -11.31 3.75
N TYR A 34 11.05 -10.38 2.90
CA TYR A 34 10.06 -10.66 1.85
C TYR A 34 10.64 -11.56 0.74
N GLU A 35 11.90 -11.36 0.34
CA GLU A 35 12.60 -12.16 -0.68
C GLU A 35 12.76 -13.63 -0.29
N GLU A 36 12.79 -13.94 1.01
CA GLU A 36 12.80 -15.32 1.52
C GLU A 36 11.46 -16.05 1.27
N LYS A 37 10.38 -15.30 0.97
CA LYS A 37 9.03 -15.79 0.61
C LYS A 37 8.46 -16.84 1.58
N GLU A 38 8.79 -16.76 2.86
CA GLU A 38 8.22 -17.64 3.88
C GLU A 38 6.77 -17.25 4.20
N ALA A 39 5.87 -18.23 4.33
CA ALA A 39 4.47 -17.97 4.68
C ALA A 39 4.31 -17.20 6.02
N SER A 40 5.19 -17.48 6.99
CA SER A 40 5.24 -16.79 8.28
C SER A 40 5.48 -15.28 8.14
N PHE A 41 6.23 -14.85 7.12
CA PHE A 41 6.42 -13.42 6.85
C PHE A 41 5.08 -12.74 6.58
N PHE A 42 4.27 -13.29 5.67
CA PHE A 42 3.00 -12.69 5.27
C PHE A 42 2.01 -12.63 6.43
N GLU A 43 1.88 -13.72 7.18
CA GLU A 43 1.00 -13.78 8.36
C GLU A 43 1.36 -12.69 9.38
N GLU A 44 2.65 -12.59 9.71
CA GLU A 44 3.12 -11.61 10.69
C GLU A 44 3.07 -10.17 10.15
N PHE A 45 3.43 -9.97 8.87
CA PHE A 45 3.34 -8.67 8.22
C PHE A 45 1.90 -8.16 8.22
N TYR A 46 0.93 -8.97 7.80
CA TYR A 46 -0.50 -8.63 7.86
C TYR A 46 -0.96 -8.34 9.28
N ARG A 47 -0.48 -9.10 10.26
CA ARG A 47 -0.77 -8.84 11.68
C ARG A 47 -0.25 -7.47 12.11
N CYS A 48 0.97 -7.09 11.74
CA CYS A 48 1.53 -5.77 12.03
C CYS A 48 0.79 -4.63 11.30
N VAL A 49 0.36 -4.82 10.05
CA VAL A 49 -0.46 -3.83 9.31
C VAL A 49 -1.82 -3.63 10.02
N LYS A 50 -2.48 -4.73 10.41
CA LYS A 50 -3.75 -4.67 11.16
C LYS A 50 -3.60 -3.93 12.48
N LEU A 51 -2.57 -4.23 13.26
CA LEU A 51 -2.28 -3.54 14.52
C LEU A 51 -2.00 -2.06 14.32
N THR A 52 -1.25 -1.71 13.26
CA THR A 52 -0.99 -0.31 12.90
C THR A 52 -2.30 0.43 12.67
N LEU A 53 -3.21 -0.11 11.85
CA LEU A 53 -4.48 0.55 11.53
C LEU A 53 -5.44 0.59 12.73
N GLN A 54 -5.33 -0.36 13.66
CA GLN A 54 -6.14 -0.43 14.88
C GLN A 54 -5.63 0.47 16.01
N SER A 55 -4.40 0.98 15.90
CA SER A 55 -3.83 1.84 16.91
C SER A 55 -4.53 3.21 16.94
N ASP A 56 -4.69 3.73 18.15
CA ASP A 56 -5.25 5.04 18.48
C ASP A 56 -4.18 6.14 18.62
N CYS A 57 -2.90 5.83 18.32
CA CYS A 57 -1.79 6.77 18.35
C CYS A 57 -1.45 7.35 16.96
N ASP A 58 -0.40 8.18 16.87
CA ASP A 58 0.07 8.69 15.59
C ASP A 58 0.77 7.60 14.78
N ILE A 59 0.07 7.10 13.76
CA ILE A 59 0.51 6.01 12.90
C ILE A 59 1.09 6.47 11.56
N LYS A 60 1.20 7.78 11.31
CA LYS A 60 1.58 8.32 9.99
C LYS A 60 2.91 7.74 9.50
N CYS A 61 3.91 7.73 10.37
CA CYS A 61 5.23 7.19 10.06
C CYS A 61 5.19 5.71 9.68
N LEU A 62 4.33 4.92 10.35
CA LEU A 62 4.19 3.49 10.07
C LEU A 62 3.45 3.26 8.75
N ILE A 63 2.39 4.01 8.47
CA ILE A 63 1.69 3.94 7.18
C ILE A 63 2.62 4.33 6.04
N GLU A 64 3.37 5.43 6.18
CA GLU A 64 4.36 5.84 5.18
C GLU A 64 5.44 4.76 4.99
N PHE A 65 5.90 4.14 6.07
CA PHE A 65 6.85 3.03 6.00
C PHE A 65 6.27 1.84 5.21
N ILE A 66 5.04 1.42 5.51
CA ILE A 66 4.37 0.31 4.82
C ILE A 66 4.21 0.64 3.33
N VAL A 67 3.69 1.83 3.00
CA VAL A 67 3.49 2.25 1.61
C VAL A 67 4.84 2.31 0.86
N LYS A 68 5.87 2.91 1.44
CA LYS A 68 7.21 2.95 0.82
C LYS A 68 7.81 1.57 0.61
N PHE A 69 7.56 0.63 1.53
CA PHE A 69 7.94 -0.76 1.34
C PHE A 69 7.20 -1.39 0.14
N LEU A 70 5.87 -1.23 0.06
CA LEU A 70 5.05 -1.73 -1.05
C LEU A 70 5.49 -1.13 -2.39
N THR A 71 5.79 0.17 -2.42
CA THR A 71 6.30 0.85 -3.61
C THR A 71 7.68 0.33 -4.01
N ALA A 72 8.57 0.06 -3.05
CA ALA A 72 9.91 -0.44 -3.32
C ALA A 72 9.90 -1.85 -3.93
N ILE A 73 9.05 -2.75 -3.41
CA ILE A 73 8.91 -4.10 -3.99
C ILE A 73 8.27 -4.07 -5.38
N LEU A 74 7.32 -3.17 -5.64
CA LEU A 74 6.70 -2.99 -6.96
C LEU A 74 7.70 -2.45 -7.99
N LYS A 75 8.55 -1.50 -7.62
CA LYS A 75 9.55 -0.96 -8.55
C LYS A 75 10.70 -1.94 -8.82
N GLY A 76 10.80 -3.05 -8.08
CA GLY A 76 11.96 -3.94 -8.14
C GLY A 76 13.25 -3.29 -7.63
N ASP A 77 13.13 -2.14 -6.94
CA ASP A 77 14.26 -1.36 -6.45
C ASP A 77 14.81 -1.98 -5.15
N GLY A 78 15.51 -3.12 -5.30
CA GLY A 78 16.42 -3.62 -4.26
C GLY A 78 17.61 -2.66 -4.01
N LYS A 79 17.77 -1.63 -4.85
CA LYS A 79 18.79 -0.59 -4.76
C LYS A 79 18.15 0.80 -4.78
N LEU A 80 17.97 1.37 -3.59
CA LEU A 80 17.84 2.82 -3.44
C LEU A 80 19.15 3.48 -3.90
N ASN A 81 19.19 3.91 -5.17
CA ASN A 81 20.19 4.75 -5.85
C ASN A 81 21.67 4.47 -5.54
N GLU A 82 22.31 3.63 -6.34
CA GLU A 82 23.72 3.80 -6.74
C GLU A 82 23.88 3.46 -8.23
N SER A 83 24.61 4.32 -8.91
CA SER A 83 24.82 4.42 -10.36
C SER A 83 25.55 3.24 -11.02
N VAL A 84 25.12 2.94 -12.25
CA VAL A 84 25.90 2.54 -13.45
C VAL A 84 26.46 1.10 -13.57
N ASP A 85 26.23 0.58 -14.78
CA ASP A 85 26.89 -0.49 -15.56
C ASP A 85 26.27 -1.89 -15.61
N GLU A 86 25.61 -2.14 -16.75
CA GLU A 86 25.22 -3.45 -17.31
C GLU A 86 26.43 -4.11 -17.98
N ALA A 87 26.71 -5.38 -17.66
CA ALA A 87 27.20 -6.36 -18.63
C ALA A 87 27.09 -7.82 -18.13
N ASN A 88 26.49 -8.64 -19.01
CA ASN A 88 26.70 -10.08 -19.24
C ASN A 88 25.93 -11.19 -18.47
N ARG A 89 24.79 -11.56 -19.09
CA ARG A 89 24.38 -12.85 -19.71
C ARG A 89 24.68 -14.22 -19.03
N SER A 90 23.63 -15.06 -18.97
CA SER A 90 23.54 -16.46 -19.50
C SER A 90 22.33 -17.20 -18.86
N GLY A 91 21.16 -17.30 -19.52
CA GLY A 91 20.81 -18.42 -20.42
C GLY A 91 19.57 -19.22 -19.95
N CYS A 92 18.39 -18.91 -20.50
CA CYS A 92 17.22 -19.80 -20.66
C CYS A 92 16.44 -19.36 -21.92
N ASP A 93 16.27 -20.30 -22.84
CA ASP A 93 15.36 -20.44 -24.00
C ASP A 93 15.01 -19.21 -24.86
N ASP A 94 15.51 -19.24 -26.09
CA ASP A 94 16.10 -18.10 -26.81
C ASP A 94 15.17 -17.02 -27.40
N ILE A 95 13.92 -17.28 -27.80
CA ILE A 95 13.23 -16.30 -28.68
C ILE A 95 12.70 -15.07 -27.91
N GLY A 96 12.15 -15.27 -26.71
CA GLY A 96 11.66 -14.16 -25.86
C GLY A 96 12.77 -13.50 -25.04
N VAL A 97 13.77 -14.29 -24.66
CA VAL A 97 14.91 -13.86 -23.83
C VAL A 97 15.98 -13.15 -24.66
N GLU A 98 16.20 -13.51 -25.94
CA GLU A 98 17.12 -12.75 -26.82
C GLU A 98 16.61 -11.33 -27.13
N LEU A 99 15.29 -11.13 -27.22
CA LEU A 99 14.69 -9.84 -27.59
C LEU A 99 14.51 -8.88 -26.41
N PHE A 100 14.22 -9.39 -25.21
CA PHE A 100 13.88 -8.55 -24.04
C PHE A 100 14.72 -8.86 -22.78
N GLY A 101 15.61 -9.85 -22.82
CA GLY A 101 16.40 -10.27 -21.65
C GLY A 101 15.60 -11.10 -20.66
N GLN A 102 16.30 -11.97 -19.92
CA GLN A 102 15.74 -12.86 -18.90
C GLN A 102 15.17 -12.05 -17.71
N GLU A 103 15.79 -10.90 -17.45
CA GLU A 103 15.37 -9.91 -16.47
C GLU A 103 13.92 -9.45 -16.69
N SER A 104 13.45 -9.38 -17.94
CA SER A 104 12.07 -8.97 -18.25
C SER A 104 11.02 -9.97 -17.75
N PHE A 105 11.34 -11.26 -17.70
CA PHE A 105 10.41 -12.29 -17.22
C PHE A 105 10.45 -12.42 -15.70
N ASP A 106 11.63 -12.36 -15.09
CA ASP A 106 11.77 -12.36 -13.62
C ASP A 106 11.13 -11.10 -13.02
N CYS A 107 11.31 -9.95 -13.67
CA CYS A 107 10.64 -8.70 -13.31
C CYS A 107 9.12 -8.86 -13.35
N ARG A 108 8.54 -9.50 -14.38
CA ARG A 108 7.09 -9.76 -14.45
C ARG A 108 6.56 -10.65 -13.33
N VAL A 109 7.29 -11.69 -12.94
CA VAL A 109 6.88 -12.58 -11.83
C VAL A 109 6.92 -11.84 -10.49
N VAL A 110 7.96 -11.05 -10.25
CA VAL A 110 8.09 -10.23 -9.04
C VAL A 110 7.03 -9.13 -8.98
N LEU A 111 6.75 -8.48 -10.12
CA LEU A 111 5.66 -7.50 -10.25
C LEU A 111 4.30 -8.13 -9.94
N SER A 112 4.00 -9.29 -10.51
CA SER A 112 2.74 -10.00 -10.26
C SER A 112 2.56 -10.39 -8.79
N GLN A 113 3.62 -10.84 -8.12
CA GLN A 113 3.59 -11.18 -6.70
C GLN A 113 3.46 -9.95 -5.80
N SER A 114 4.10 -8.85 -6.17
CA SER A 114 4.06 -7.58 -5.43
C SER A 114 2.70 -6.89 -5.58
N GLN A 115 2.13 -6.90 -6.80
CA GLN A 115 0.75 -6.47 -7.06
C GLN A 115 -0.23 -7.32 -6.24
N SER A 116 -0.04 -8.64 -6.22
CA SER A 116 -0.86 -9.54 -5.39
C SER A 116 -0.81 -9.17 -3.90
N LEU A 117 0.33 -8.74 -3.37
CA LEU A 117 0.44 -8.32 -1.96
C LEU A 117 -0.35 -7.03 -1.69
N VAL A 118 -0.25 -6.04 -2.58
CA VAL A 118 -1.02 -4.78 -2.46
C VAL A 118 -2.51 -5.06 -2.52
N ASP A 119 -2.95 -5.82 -3.53
CA ASP A 119 -4.34 -6.21 -3.70
C ASP A 119 -4.87 -7.00 -2.50
N GLU A 120 -4.05 -7.89 -1.93
CA GLU A 120 -4.42 -8.67 -0.75
C GLU A 120 -4.62 -7.78 0.49
N ILE A 121 -3.74 -6.80 0.73
CA ILE A 121 -3.90 -5.82 1.82
C ILE A 121 -5.16 -4.99 1.62
N LEU A 122 -5.37 -4.48 0.41
CA LEU A 122 -6.53 -3.66 0.09
C LEU A 122 -7.83 -4.44 0.30
N LYS A 123 -7.88 -5.67 -0.22
CA LYS A 123 -9.05 -6.54 -0.17
C LYS A 123 -9.35 -7.07 1.22
N ASN A 124 -8.35 -7.62 1.92
CA ASN A 124 -8.55 -8.36 3.16
C ASN A 124 -8.44 -7.50 4.42
N ILE A 125 -7.84 -6.31 4.33
CA ILE A 125 -7.63 -5.42 5.49
C ILE A 125 -8.34 -4.09 5.30
N ILE A 126 -8.02 -3.35 4.25
CA ILE A 126 -8.48 -1.96 4.09
C ILE A 126 -9.98 -1.88 3.84
N LEU A 127 -10.51 -2.66 2.89
CA LEU A 127 -11.94 -2.64 2.57
C LEU A 127 -12.85 -2.96 3.78
N PRO A 128 -12.56 -4.00 4.60
CA PRO A 128 -13.26 -4.20 5.86
C PRO A 128 -13.11 -3.05 6.85
N TYR A 129 -11.90 -2.50 6.98
CA TYR A 129 -11.60 -1.48 8.01
C TYR A 129 -12.19 -0.10 7.70
N LEU A 130 -12.41 0.23 6.41
CA LEU A 130 -13.19 1.41 6.01
C LEU A 130 -14.63 1.39 6.55
N ASN A 131 -15.17 0.20 6.84
CA ASN A 131 -16.48 -0.02 7.45
C ASN A 131 -16.42 -0.43 8.93
N SER A 132 -15.26 -0.25 9.57
CA SER A 132 -15.12 -0.52 11.00
C SER A 132 -16.07 0.33 11.84
N VAL A 133 -16.58 -0.25 12.93
CA VAL A 133 -17.35 0.50 13.95
C VAL A 133 -16.47 1.55 14.64
N ILE A 134 -15.16 1.32 14.67
CA ILE A 134 -14.20 2.14 15.38
C ILE A 134 -13.78 3.34 14.52
N VAL A 135 -13.93 4.56 15.06
CA VAL A 135 -13.72 5.82 14.32
C VAL A 135 -12.28 5.95 13.82
N HIS A 136 -11.29 5.75 14.68
CA HIS A 136 -9.88 5.91 14.28
C HIS A 136 -9.45 4.85 13.27
N VAL A 137 -9.97 3.63 13.34
CA VAL A 137 -9.70 2.58 12.33
C VAL A 137 -10.14 3.02 10.93
N ARG A 138 -11.33 3.62 10.82
CA ARG A 138 -11.83 4.15 9.54
C ARG A 138 -10.97 5.31 9.05
N SER A 139 -10.62 6.24 9.94
CA SER A 139 -9.75 7.38 9.63
C SER A 139 -8.36 6.93 9.15
N ASN A 140 -7.76 5.99 9.87
CA ASN A 140 -6.46 5.38 9.56
C ASN A 140 -6.48 4.66 8.21
N SER A 141 -7.58 3.95 7.92
CA SER A 141 -7.76 3.27 6.63
C SER A 141 -7.91 4.27 5.47
N CYS A 142 -8.65 5.36 5.66
CA CYS A 142 -8.73 6.43 4.66
C CYS A 142 -7.34 7.06 4.42
N TYR A 143 -6.59 7.31 5.48
CA TYR A 143 -5.22 7.85 5.38
C TYR A 143 -4.26 6.86 4.70
N PHE A 144 -4.40 5.55 4.95
CA PHE A 144 -3.64 4.51 4.25
C PHE A 144 -3.92 4.57 2.74
N VAL A 145 -5.20 4.57 2.33
CA VAL A 145 -5.57 4.65 0.90
C VAL A 145 -5.04 5.93 0.27
N LYS A 146 -5.23 7.07 0.93
CA LYS A 146 -4.66 8.36 0.48
C LYS A 146 -3.16 8.23 0.21
N THR A 147 -2.41 7.67 1.16
CA THR A 147 -0.95 7.59 1.06
C THR A 147 -0.53 6.58 0.00
N LEU A 148 -1.21 5.45 -0.11
CA LEU A 148 -0.95 4.41 -1.11
C LEU A 148 -1.12 4.94 -2.53
N PHE A 149 -2.25 5.58 -2.83
CA PHE A 149 -2.58 6.12 -4.16
C PHE A 149 -1.82 7.41 -4.53
N LEU A 150 -0.92 7.89 -3.65
CA LEU A 150 0.09 8.87 -4.05
C LEU A 150 1.28 8.20 -4.75
N GLU A 151 1.55 6.93 -4.45
CA GLU A 151 2.76 6.22 -4.87
C GLU A 151 2.48 5.03 -5.82
N ILE A 152 1.27 4.45 -5.75
CA ILE A 152 0.87 3.25 -6.48
C ILE A 152 -0.51 3.50 -7.11
N ASP A 153 -0.59 3.40 -8.43
CA ASP A 153 -1.80 3.61 -9.24
C ASP A 153 -2.29 2.34 -9.95
N ASP A 154 -1.46 1.30 -10.03
CA ASP A 154 -1.79 0.01 -10.62
C ASP A 154 -2.36 -0.96 -9.57
N VAL A 155 -3.68 -1.00 -9.48
CA VAL A 155 -4.47 -1.84 -8.55
C VAL A 155 -5.58 -2.51 -9.35
N ASP A 156 -5.97 -3.73 -8.97
CA ASP A 156 -7.08 -4.43 -9.62
C ASP A 156 -8.34 -3.55 -9.70
N ASN A 157 -8.95 -3.52 -10.89
CA ASN A 157 -10.10 -2.65 -11.19
C ASN A 157 -11.30 -2.91 -10.28
N GLN A 158 -11.53 -4.15 -9.84
CA GLN A 158 -12.64 -4.44 -8.91
C GLN A 158 -12.35 -3.85 -7.54
N ILE A 159 -11.12 -3.99 -7.05
CA ILE A 159 -10.66 -3.40 -5.79
C ILE A 159 -10.72 -1.86 -5.87
N TYR A 160 -10.24 -1.27 -6.95
CA TYR A 160 -10.29 0.17 -7.20
C TYR A 160 -11.72 0.72 -7.10
N ASN A 161 -12.66 0.09 -7.82
CA ASN A 161 -14.06 0.52 -7.84
C ASN A 161 -14.73 0.35 -6.46
N GLU A 162 -14.45 -0.74 -5.74
CA GLU A 162 -14.99 -0.93 -4.40
C GLU A 162 -14.38 0.08 -3.41
N LEU A 163 -13.09 0.41 -3.52
CA LEU A 163 -12.47 1.48 -2.73
C LEU A 163 -13.13 2.83 -2.99
N LYS A 164 -13.31 3.21 -4.26
CA LYS A 164 -14.01 4.45 -4.67
C LYS A 164 -15.39 4.52 -4.02
N LYS A 165 -16.17 3.43 -4.10
CA LYS A 165 -17.49 3.33 -3.48
C LYS A 165 -17.43 3.49 -1.95
N ARG A 166 -16.56 2.75 -1.25
CA ARG A 166 -16.45 2.83 0.22
C ARG A 166 -15.99 4.20 0.70
N LEU A 167 -15.06 4.83 -0.02
CA LEU A 167 -14.61 6.18 0.32
C LEU A 167 -15.72 7.22 0.10
N LEU A 168 -16.55 7.08 -0.95
CA LEU A 168 -17.76 7.91 -1.13
C LEU A 168 -18.76 7.71 0.02
N GLU A 169 -18.91 6.51 0.56
CA GLU A 169 -19.70 6.29 1.78
C GLU A 169 -19.06 6.92 3.04
N ARG A 170 -17.75 7.19 3.02
CA ARG A 170 -17.01 7.82 4.12
C ARG A 170 -16.90 9.33 4.01
N ILE A 171 -17.08 9.93 2.83
CA ILE A 171 -17.15 11.39 2.73
C ILE A 171 -18.36 11.94 3.48
N SER A 172 -19.41 11.14 3.65
CA SER A 172 -20.60 11.45 4.47
C SER A 172 -20.58 10.78 5.86
N ASP A 173 -19.41 10.49 6.41
CA ASP A 173 -19.26 9.92 7.75
C ASP A 173 -19.86 10.82 8.86
N LYS A 174 -20.34 10.19 9.93
CA LYS A 174 -20.79 10.90 11.14
C LYS A 174 -19.66 11.72 11.77
N ASN A 175 -18.42 11.24 11.69
CA ASN A 175 -17.26 11.92 12.27
C ASN A 175 -16.55 12.81 11.25
N ALA A 176 -16.37 14.09 11.57
CA ALA A 176 -15.76 15.08 10.68
C ALA A 176 -14.32 14.73 10.26
N THR A 177 -13.51 14.16 11.16
CA THR A 177 -12.14 13.73 10.83
C THR A 177 -12.13 12.63 9.78
N VAL A 178 -13.06 11.67 9.88
CA VAL A 178 -13.20 10.61 8.87
C VAL A 178 -13.67 11.20 7.54
N ARG A 179 -14.63 12.13 7.54
CA ARG A 179 -15.07 12.84 6.32
C ARG A 179 -13.91 13.54 5.62
N ALA A 180 -13.12 14.31 6.38
CA ALA A 180 -11.97 15.04 5.85
C ALA A 180 -10.90 14.10 5.27
N MET A 181 -10.61 12.97 5.94
CA MET A 181 -9.64 11.99 5.45
C MET A 181 -10.16 11.22 4.22
N ALA A 182 -11.44 10.86 4.20
CA ALA A 182 -12.07 10.24 3.04
C ALA A 182 -12.07 11.20 1.84
N ALA A 183 -12.39 12.47 2.06
CA ALA A 183 -12.26 13.50 1.05
C ALA A 183 -10.82 13.56 0.53
N ALA A 184 -9.81 13.63 1.40
CA ALA A 184 -8.41 13.67 0.96
C ALA A 184 -7.99 12.42 0.16
N ALA A 185 -8.50 11.23 0.50
CA ALA A 185 -8.22 9.99 -0.23
C ALA A 185 -8.90 9.97 -1.62
N LEU A 186 -10.14 10.46 -1.70
CA LEU A 186 -10.93 10.49 -2.93
C LEU A 186 -10.35 11.36 -4.06
N HIS A 187 -9.40 12.25 -3.75
CA HIS A 187 -8.87 13.18 -4.74
C HIS A 187 -8.26 12.47 -5.94
N ARG A 188 -7.63 11.31 -5.72
CA ARG A 188 -7.04 10.47 -6.77
C ARG A 188 -8.06 9.61 -7.54
N PHE A 189 -9.33 9.65 -7.14
CA PHE A 189 -10.43 8.90 -7.75
C PHE A 189 -11.37 9.79 -8.59
N GLN A 190 -11.05 11.08 -8.70
CA GLN A 190 -11.77 12.01 -9.56
C GLN A 190 -11.44 11.72 -11.01
N ASP A 191 -12.47 11.74 -11.84
CA ASP A 191 -12.35 11.89 -13.28
C ASP A 191 -12.79 13.32 -13.62
N VAL A 192 -11.83 14.16 -14.01
CA VAL A 192 -12.10 15.59 -14.27
C VAL A 192 -12.68 15.83 -15.66
N ASP A 193 -12.53 14.86 -16.56
CA ASP A 193 -13.02 14.93 -17.93
C ASP A 193 -14.46 14.39 -18.02
N ASP A 194 -14.89 13.58 -17.05
CA ASP A 194 -16.30 13.17 -16.89
C ASP A 194 -17.10 14.19 -16.10
N GLU A 195 -17.96 14.95 -16.79
CA GLU A 195 -18.91 15.89 -16.17
C GLU A 195 -19.84 15.23 -15.14
N LYS A 196 -20.06 13.91 -15.25
CA LYS A 196 -20.91 13.11 -14.36
C LYS A 196 -20.12 12.37 -13.28
N ASP A 197 -18.84 12.67 -13.10
CA ASP A 197 -18.05 12.03 -12.06
C ASP A 197 -18.66 12.24 -10.67
N VAL A 198 -18.93 11.12 -10.02
CA VAL A 198 -19.59 11.06 -8.73
C VAL A 198 -18.73 11.64 -7.61
N VAL A 199 -17.40 11.59 -7.73
CA VAL A 199 -16.48 12.12 -6.71
C VAL A 199 -16.46 13.64 -6.77
N THR A 200 -16.33 14.20 -7.96
CA THR A 200 -16.38 15.64 -8.21
C THR A 200 -17.73 16.21 -7.77
N SER A 201 -18.82 15.50 -8.04
CA SER A 201 -20.16 15.88 -7.55
C SER A 201 -20.25 15.86 -6.02
N ALA A 202 -19.69 14.83 -5.36
CA ALA A 202 -19.66 14.75 -3.90
C ALA A 202 -18.84 15.90 -3.28
N TYR A 203 -17.70 16.27 -3.85
CA TYR A 203 -16.92 17.43 -3.40
C TYR A 203 -17.70 18.74 -3.49
N ARG A 204 -18.37 18.99 -4.62
CA ARG A 204 -19.20 20.19 -4.77
C ARG A 204 -20.29 20.26 -3.70
N PHE A 205 -20.89 19.12 -3.36
CA PHE A 205 -21.88 19.05 -2.28
C PHE A 205 -21.27 19.37 -0.91
N HIS A 206 -20.17 18.70 -0.53
CA HIS A 206 -19.56 18.86 0.79
C HIS A 206 -18.90 20.24 0.99
N LEU A 207 -18.31 20.84 -0.06
CA LEU A 207 -17.78 22.21 0.03
C LEU A 207 -18.84 23.25 0.41
N LYS A 208 -20.11 23.00 0.07
CA LYS A 208 -21.24 23.90 0.37
C LYS A 208 -22.00 23.51 1.63
N ASN A 209 -22.06 22.22 1.95
CA ASN A 209 -23.03 21.68 2.92
C ASN A 209 -22.41 20.79 4.01
N ASP A 210 -21.08 20.63 4.10
CA ASP A 210 -20.50 19.79 5.16
C ASP A 210 -20.83 20.38 6.54
N PRO A 211 -21.44 19.59 7.45
CA PRO A 211 -21.81 20.09 8.77
C PRO A 211 -20.55 20.26 9.65
N VAL A 212 -20.51 21.34 10.42
CA VAL A 212 -19.45 21.60 11.42
C VAL A 212 -19.47 20.54 12.52
#